data_AF-W7Y3P6-F1
#
_entry.id   AF-W7Y3P6-F1
#
_cell.length_a   1.000
_cell.length_b   1.000
_cell.length_c   1.000
_cell.angle_alpha   90.00
_cell.angle_beta   90.00
_cell.angle_gamma   90.00
#
_symmetry.space_group_name_H-M   'P 1'
#
loop_
_entity.id
_entity.type
_entity.pdbx_description
1 polymer ?
#
loop_
_entity_poly.entity_id
_entity_poly.type
_entity_poly.pdbx_seq_one_letter_code
_entity_poly.pdbx_strand_id
1 'polypeptide(L)' 'MDWEFGFDMKVNKFLSAVFKTNILYDDDVSYVDDQGESKGPKVQVKQLFGAGLTYSF' A
#
# COMPACT_ATOMS: atom_id res chain seq x y z
N MET A 1 -8.59 -7.33 -9.09
CA MET A 1 -7.35 -8.14 -8.92
C MET A 1 -6.55 -7.48 -7.82
N ASP A 2 -6.16 -8.19 -6.77
CA ASP A 2 -5.38 -7.64 -5.65
C ASP A 2 -3.94 -8.17 -5.73
N TRP A 3 -2.96 -7.27 -5.71
CA TRP A 3 -1.53 -7.60 -5.73
C TRP A 3 -0.87 -7.01 -4.50
N GLU A 4 -0.42 -7.88 -3.60
CA GLU A 4 0.33 -7.53 -2.40
C GLU A 4 1.83 -7.83 -2.57
N PHE A 5 2.66 -6.85 -2.21
CA PHE A 5 4.10 -6.95 -2.16
C PHE A 5 4.60 -6.49 -0.79
N GLY A 6 5.38 -7.32 -0.09
CA GLY A 6 5.90 -6.98 1.23
C GLY A 6 7.34 -7.45 1.41
N PHE A 7 8.18 -6.57 1.95
CA PHE A 7 9.55 -6.86 2.36
C PHE A 7 9.72 -6.48 3.83
N ASP A 8 10.01 -7.48 4.66
CA ASP A 8 10.42 -7.30 6.05
C ASP A 8 11.95 -7.37 6.12
N MET A 9 12.56 -6.25 6.47
CA MET A 9 14.02 -6.07 6.53
C MET A 9 14.49 -5.96 7.97
N LYS A 10 15.24 -6.95 8.44
CA LYS A 10 15.98 -6.84 9.69
C LYS A 10 17.35 -6.23 9.40
N VAL A 11 17.47 -4.91 9.55
CA VAL A 11 18.68 -4.15 9.21
C VAL A 11 19.79 -4.44 10.22
N ASN A 12 19.48 -4.43 11.51
CA ASN A 12 20.41 -4.85 12.56
C ASN A 12 19.64 -5.36 13.80
N LYS A 13 20.35 -5.71 14.89
CA LYS A 13 19.72 -6.16 16.15
C LYS A 13 18.78 -5.12 16.77
N PHE A 14 18.92 -3.86 16.37
CA PHE A 14 18.23 -2.71 16.93
C PHE A 14 17.32 -1.96 15.95
N LEU A 15 17.30 -2.34 14.67
CA LEU A 15 16.63 -1.62 13.60
C LEU A 15 15.99 -2.63 12.65
N SER A 16 14.68 -2.50 12.51
CA SER A 16 13.85 -3.22 11.55
C SER A 16 13.14 -2.23 10.64
N ALA A 17 13.03 -2.55 9.37
CA ALA A 17 12.21 -1.82 8.42
C ALA A 17 11.22 -2.79 7.76
N VAL A 18 10.02 -2.31 7.48
CA VAL A 18 8.93 -3.05 6.85
C VAL A 18 8.44 -2.18 5.71
N PHE A 19 8.47 -2.71 4.49
CA PHE A 19 7.93 -2.05 3.32
C PHE A 19 6.82 -2.92 2.74
N LYS A 20 5.59 -2.42 2.70
CA LYS A 20 4.43 -3.10 2.14
C LYS A 20 3.79 -2.22 1.08
N THR A 21 3.54 -2.77 -0.08
CA THR A 21 2.84 -2.14 -1.20
C THR A 21 1.65 -3.02 -1.57
N ASN A 22 0.47 -2.42 -1.55
CA ASN A 22 -0.78 -3.05 -1.93
C ASN A 22 -1.30 -2.34 -3.19
N ILE A 23 -1.49 -3.10 -4.26
CA ILE A 23 -2.06 -2.59 -5.51
C ILE A 23 -3.45 -3.21 -5.63
N LEU A 24 -4.46 -2.37 -5.40
CA LEU A 24 -5.84 -2.76 -5.60
C LEU A 24 -6.27 -2.30 -7.00
N TYR A 25 -6.41 -3.26 -7.90
CA TYR A 25 -7.04 -3.04 -9.19
C TYR A 25 -8.54 -3.21 -9.01
N ASP A 26 -9.23 -2.08 -8.86
CA ASP A 26 -10.67 -1.99 -8.72
C ASP A 26 -11.28 -1.60 -10.07
N ASP A 27 -11.91 -2.57 -10.72
CA ASP A 27 -12.63 -2.39 -11.99
C ASP A 27 -14.07 -1.87 -11.75
N ASP A 28 -14.51 -1.79 -10.49
CA ASP A 28 -15.94 -1.67 -10.11
C ASP A 28 -16.22 -0.42 -9.26
N VAL A 29 -15.52 0.66 -9.56
CA VAL A 29 -15.73 1.94 -8.89
C VAL A 29 -16.23 2.97 -9.89
N SER A 30 -17.56 3.03 -9.96
CA SER A 30 -18.35 4.06 -10.61
C SER A 30 -18.17 5.39 -9.87
N TYR A 31 -17.03 6.07 -10.04
CA TYR A 31 -16.91 7.44 -9.55
C TYR A 31 -17.76 8.35 -10.44
N VAL A 32 -18.76 8.98 -9.83
CA VAL A 32 -19.53 10.06 -10.43
C VAL A 32 -18.69 11.33 -10.26
N ASP A 33 -18.24 11.88 -11.38
CA ASP A 33 -17.66 13.22 -11.47
C ASP A 33 -18.65 14.26 -10.87
N ASP A 34 -18.15 15.39 -10.37
CA ASP A 34 -18.98 16.55 -9.96
C ASP A 34 -19.87 17.10 -11.11
N GLN A 35 -19.62 16.63 -12.34
CA GLN A 35 -20.40 16.86 -13.56
C GLN A 35 -21.39 15.73 -13.93
N GLY A 36 -21.50 14.68 -13.11
CA GLY A 36 -22.49 13.59 -13.31
C GLY A 36 -22.09 12.48 -14.29
N GLU A 37 -20.85 12.48 -14.79
CA GLU A 37 -20.36 11.46 -15.73
C GLU A 37 -19.66 10.31 -15.00
N SER A 38 -20.06 9.07 -15.33
CA SER A 38 -19.48 7.85 -14.77
C SER A 38 -18.15 7.56 -15.47
N LYS A 39 -17.03 7.85 -14.79
CA LYS A 39 -15.69 7.50 -15.31
C LYS A 39 -15.31 6.11 -14.82
N GLY A 40 -14.83 5.30 -15.77
CA GLY A 40 -14.51 3.89 -15.60
C GLY A 40 -13.30 3.59 -14.69
N PRO A 41 -12.69 2.40 -14.86
CA PRO A 41 -11.88 1.78 -13.82
C PRO A 41 -10.64 2.57 -13.42
N LYS A 42 -10.35 2.61 -12.11
CA LYS A 42 -9.22 3.34 -11.53
C LYS A 42 -8.35 2.42 -10.69
N VAL A 43 -7.07 2.36 -11.04
CA VAL A 43 -6.06 1.66 -10.24
C VAL A 43 -5.78 2.45 -8.96
N GLN A 44 -5.90 1.82 -7.79
CA GLN A 44 -5.55 2.41 -6.51
C GLN A 44 -4.31 1.73 -5.94
N VAL A 45 -3.26 2.52 -5.72
CA VAL A 45 -2.01 2.03 -5.13
C VAL A 45 -1.89 2.55 -3.71
N LYS A 46 -1.71 1.63 -2.75
CA LYS A 46 -1.46 1.94 -1.33
C LYS A 46 -0.05 1.46 -0.96
N GLN A 47 0.75 2.34 -0.39
CA GLN A 47 2.12 2.03 0.05
C GLN A 47 2.24 2.34 1.54
N LEU A 48 2.81 1.40 2.28
CA LEU A 48 3.10 1.50 3.71
C LEU A 48 4.59 1.23 3.92
N PHE A 49 5.29 2.22 4.43
CA PHE A 49 6.67 2.07 4.87
C PHE A 49 6.73 2.33 6.37
N GLY A 50 7.28 1.38 7.11
CA GLY A 50 7.54 1.48 8.54
C GLY A 50 9.00 1.21 8.84
N ALA A 51 9.62 2.04 9.67
CA ALA A 51 10.93 1.75 10.25
C ALA A 51 10.80 1.82 11.77
N GLY A 52 11.31 0.80 12.46
CA GLY A 52 11.22 0.64 13.90
C GLY A 52 12.59 0.40 14.51
N LEU A 53 12.88 1.12 15.59
CA LEU A 53 14.03 0.86 16.45
C LEU A 53 13.58 -0.05 17.60
N THR A 54 14.34 -1.10 17.89
CA THR A 54 14.07 -2.04 18.99
C THR A 54 15.31 -2.18 19.84
N TYR A 55 15.29 -1.65 21.07
CA TYR A 55 16.41 -1.81 22.00
C TYR A 55 16.04 -2.85 23.05
N SER A 56 16.77 -3.97 23.08
CA SER A 56 16.62 -5.00 24.12
C SER A 56 17.85 -4.98 25.01
N PHE A 57 17.62 -4.82 26.32
CA PHE A 57 18.61 -4.79 27.40
C PHE A 57 19.04 -6.20 27.81
#